data_AF-A0A3D1ZNX7-F1
#
_entry.id   AF-A0A3D1ZNX7-F1
#
_cell.length_a   1.000
_cell.length_b   1.000
_cell.length_c   1.000
_cell.angle_alpha   90.00
_cell.angle_beta   90.00
_cell.angle_gamma   90.00
#
_symmetry.space_group_name_H-M   'P 1'
#
loop_
_entity.id
_entity.type
_entity.pdbx_description
1 polymer ?
#
loop_
_entity_poly.entity_id
_entity_poly.type
_entity_poly.pdbx_seq_one_letter_code
_entity_poly.pdbx_strand_id
1 'polypeptide(L)'
;MPNDGLKKTPAMDQAPTQTIRDKTLLGLLKRRLIQATQNSISGLRLAFKKEEAFRIQSFLTLLALPAAWWIADTLNEGLLLLFSVALVLITELLNSAIEATV
;
A
#
# COMPACT_ATOMS: atom_id res chain seq x y z
N MET A 1 -44.71 -0.73 -61.52
CA MET A 1 -44.86 -0.75 -60.05
C MET A 1 -43.48 -1.00 -59.42
N PRO A 2 -42.74 0.04 -59.01
CA PRO A 2 -41.42 -0.10 -58.40
C PRO A 2 -41.49 -0.46 -56.91
N ASN A 3 -40.52 -1.27 -56.49
CA ASN A 3 -40.42 -2.01 -55.24
C ASN A 3 -40.03 -1.11 -54.04
N ASP A 4 -40.76 -1.25 -52.92
CA ASP A 4 -40.61 -0.48 -51.69
C ASP A 4 -39.36 -0.94 -50.92
N GLY A 5 -38.23 -0.34 -51.27
CA GLY A 5 -36.95 -0.51 -50.58
C GLY A 5 -36.87 0.31 -49.29
N LEU A 6 -37.64 -0.07 -48.27
CA LEU A 6 -37.40 0.41 -46.90
C LEU A 6 -36.05 -0.13 -46.42
N LYS A 7 -35.01 0.69 -46.62
CA LYS A 7 -33.71 0.56 -45.96
C LYS A 7 -33.95 0.34 -44.47
N LYS A 8 -33.59 -0.84 -43.98
CA LYS A 8 -33.37 -1.07 -42.56
C LYS A 8 -32.26 -0.13 -42.12
N THR A 9 -32.60 0.85 -41.29
CA THR A 9 -31.64 1.66 -40.55
C THR A 9 -30.73 0.71 -39.77
N PRO A 10 -29.40 0.72 -39.98
CA PRO A 10 -28.52 -0.06 -39.13
C PRO A 10 -28.55 0.56 -37.73
N ALA A 11 -28.81 -0.28 -36.74
CA ALA A 11 -28.75 0.06 -35.33
C ALA A 11 -27.44 0.79 -35.03
N MET A 12 -27.55 1.91 -34.34
CA MET A 12 -26.41 2.63 -33.77
C MET A 12 -25.73 1.69 -32.76
N ASP A 13 -24.63 1.11 -33.22
CA ASP A 13 -23.76 0.18 -32.51
C ASP A 13 -23.28 0.80 -31.19
N GLN A 14 -23.28 0.00 -30.14
CA GLN A 14 -23.04 0.42 -28.77
C GLN A 14 -21.56 0.80 -28.59
N ALA A 15 -21.32 1.99 -28.06
CA ALA A 15 -19.97 2.56 -27.93
C ALA A 15 -19.04 1.75 -26.97
N PRO A 16 -17.77 1.52 -27.32
CA PRO A 16 -16.79 0.78 -26.49
C PRO A 16 -16.18 1.60 -25.32
N THR A 17 -16.97 2.41 -24.63
CA THR A 17 -16.46 3.47 -23.70
C THR A 17 -16.13 2.98 -22.29
N GLN A 18 -16.73 1.89 -21.79
CA GLN A 18 -16.50 1.42 -20.41
C GLN A 18 -15.22 0.57 -20.29
N THR A 19 -14.97 -0.33 -21.24
CA THR A 19 -13.85 -1.28 -21.20
C THR A 19 -12.46 -0.62 -21.26
N ILE A 20 -12.34 0.54 -21.92
CA ILE A 20 -11.08 1.30 -22.02
C ILE A 20 -10.75 2.01 -20.69
N ARG A 21 -11.79 2.47 -19.96
CA ARG A 21 -11.63 3.25 -18.72
C ARG A 21 -11.13 2.39 -17.57
N ASP A 22 -11.66 1.19 -17.39
CA ASP A 22 -11.28 0.30 -16.28
C ASP A 22 -9.83 -0.18 -16.39
N LYS A 23 -9.38 -0.52 -17.60
CA LYS A 23 -7.98 -0.91 -17.86
C LYS A 23 -7.01 0.24 -17.54
N THR A 24 -7.42 1.48 -17.78
CA THR A 24 -6.64 2.69 -17.47
C THR A 24 -6.59 2.94 -15.95
N LEU A 25 -7.72 2.83 -15.24
CA LEU A 25 -7.77 3.01 -13.78
C LEU A 25 -6.95 1.93 -13.05
N LEU A 26 -7.10 0.66 -13.45
CA LEU A 26 -6.29 -0.45 -12.92
C LEU A 26 -4.80 -0.21 -13.16
N GLY A 27 -4.42 0.26 -14.35
CA GLY A 27 -3.03 0.62 -14.67
C GLY A 27 -2.49 1.75 -13.79
N LEU A 28 -3.29 2.80 -13.57
CA LEU A 28 -2.92 3.93 -12.70
C LEU A 28 -2.78 3.50 -11.24
N LEU A 29 -3.73 2.72 -10.71
CA LEU A 29 -3.70 2.22 -9.33
C LEU A 29 -2.48 1.31 -9.11
N LYS A 30 -2.22 0.38 -10.04
CA LYS A 30 -1.01 -0.47 -9.99
C LYS A 30 0.26 0.37 -9.95
N ARG A 31 0.39 1.35 -10.86
CA ARG A 31 1.55 2.24 -10.91
C ARG A 31 1.72 3.04 -9.62
N ARG A 32 0.62 3.55 -9.04
CA ARG A 32 0.66 4.31 -7.77
C ARG A 32 1.05 3.42 -6.60
N LEU A 33 0.49 2.22 -6.50
CA LEU A 33 0.82 1.27 -5.44
C LEU A 33 2.30 0.91 -5.48
N ILE A 34 2.83 0.57 -6.66
CA ILE A 34 4.26 0.24 -6.83
C ILE A 34 5.16 1.41 -6.42
N GLN A 35 4.87 2.62 -6.91
CA GLN A 35 5.66 3.81 -6.57
C GLN A 35 5.59 4.12 -5.07
N ALA A 36 4.40 4.01 -4.45
CA ALA A 36 4.24 4.22 -3.02
C ALA A 36 5.03 3.20 -2.21
N THR A 37 4.96 1.91 -2.55
CA THR A 37 5.74 0.86 -1.88
C THR A 37 7.24 1.07 -2.05
N GLN A 38 7.71 1.43 -3.25
CA GLN A 38 9.12 1.74 -3.49
C GLN A 38 9.60 2.93 -2.66
N ASN A 39 8.82 4.00 -2.58
CA ASN A 39 9.12 5.16 -1.75
C ASN A 39 9.16 4.80 -0.26
N SER A 40 8.19 4.01 0.24
CA SER A 40 8.17 3.55 1.62
C SER A 40 9.39 2.71 1.97
N ILE A 41 9.78 1.77 1.10
CA ILE A 41 10.99 0.94 1.30
C ILE A 41 12.25 1.83 1.31
N SER A 42 12.33 2.80 0.40
CA SER A 42 13.45 3.74 0.36
C SER A 42 13.53 4.57 1.64
N GLY A 43 12.40 5.05 2.16
CA GLY A 43 12.32 5.76 3.43
C GLY A 43 12.78 4.90 4.62
N LEU A 44 12.27 3.68 4.73
CA LEU A 44 12.69 2.73 5.78
C LEU A 44 14.20 2.44 5.71
N ARG A 45 14.74 2.23 4.51
CA ARG A 45 16.17 1.97 4.33
C ARG A 45 17.03 3.17 4.73
N LEU A 46 16.53 4.39 4.50
CA LEU A 46 17.20 5.61 4.89
C LEU A 46 17.20 5.77 6.41
N ALA A 47 16.04 5.58 7.06
CA ALA A 47 15.91 5.62 8.51
C ALA A 47 16.83 4.60 9.19
N PHE A 48 16.86 3.36 8.71
CA PHE A 48 17.77 2.33 9.23
C PHE A 48 19.26 2.69 9.09
N LYS A 49 19.64 3.50 8.11
CA LYS A 49 21.05 3.91 7.94
C LYS A 49 21.41 5.13 8.77
N LYS A 50 20.48 6.09 8.89
CA LYS A 50 20.73 7.39 9.52
C LYS A 50 20.49 7.37 11.01
N GLU A 51 19.46 6.66 11.45
CA GLU A 51 18.98 6.71 12.83
C GLU A 51 19.46 5.51 13.62
N GLU A 52 20.38 5.74 14.57
CA GLU A 52 20.88 4.70 15.45
C GLU A 52 19.77 4.09 16.30
N ALA A 53 18.89 4.92 16.86
CA ALA A 53 17.76 4.49 17.67
C ALA A 53 16.80 3.60 16.87
N PHE A 54 16.48 3.96 15.62
CA PHE A 54 15.66 3.13 14.73
C PHE A 54 16.29 1.75 14.46
N ARG A 55 17.62 1.65 14.31
CA ARG A 55 18.28 0.34 14.17
C ARG A 55 18.11 -0.51 15.41
N ILE A 56 18.37 0.06 16.59
CA ILE A 56 18.26 -0.65 17.87
C ILE A 56 16.83 -1.15 18.05
N GLN A 57 15.84 -0.28 17.84
CA GLN A 57 14.42 -0.66 17.89
C GLN A 57 14.03 -1.70 16.84
N SER A 58 14.62 -1.67 15.64
CA SER A 58 14.39 -2.70 14.62
C SER A 58 14.90 -4.07 15.08
N PHE A 59 16.07 -4.12 15.73
CA PHE A 59 16.59 -5.36 16.32
C PHE A 59 15.75 -5.83 17.51
N LEU A 60 15.33 -4.90 18.38
CA LEU A 60 14.42 -5.21 19.48
C LEU A 60 13.08 -5.74 18.97
N THR A 61 12.54 -5.15 17.90
CA THR A 61 11.35 -5.65 17.21
C THR A 61 11.55 -7.07 16.71
N LEU A 62 12.69 -7.36 16.07
CA LEU A 62 13.00 -8.70 15.59
C LEU A 62 13.07 -9.74 16.72
N LEU A 63 13.55 -9.35 17.90
CA LEU A 63 13.54 -10.17 19.12
C LEU A 63 12.15 -10.24 19.77
N ALA A 64 11.35 -9.18 19.66
CA ALA A 64 10.01 -9.11 20.20
C ALA A 64 9.02 -9.98 19.42
N LEU A 65 9.23 -10.23 18.12
CA LEU A 65 8.37 -11.12 17.32
C LEU A 65 8.30 -12.56 17.86
N PRO A 66 9.41 -13.29 18.09
CA PRO A 66 9.35 -14.61 18.70
C PRO A 66 8.87 -14.56 20.15
N ALA A 67 9.20 -13.50 20.90
CA ALA A 67 8.68 -13.32 22.26
C ALA A 67 7.15 -13.14 22.26
N ALA A 68 6.60 -12.37 21.33
CA ALA A 68 5.16 -12.15 21.19
C ALA A 68 4.45 -13.45 20.80
N TRP A 69 5.05 -14.25 19.92
CA TRP A 69 4.53 -15.58 19.59
C TRP A 69 4.55 -16.53 20.80
N TRP A 70 5.56 -16.43 21.66
CA TRP A 70 5.69 -17.27 22.85
C TRP A 70 4.76 -16.85 24.00
N ILE A 71 4.52 -15.55 24.15
CA ILE A 71 3.76 -14.96 25.26
C ILE A 71 2.25 -14.92 24.97
N ALA A 72 1.85 -14.74 23.71
CA ALA A 72 0.45 -14.61 23.37
C ALA A 72 -0.29 -15.95 23.50
N ASP A 73 -1.32 -15.99 24.35
CA ASP A 73 -2.21 -17.15 24.48
C ASP A 73 -3.31 -17.11 23.41
N THR A 74 -3.60 -15.92 22.87
CA THR A 74 -4.63 -15.71 21.85
C THR A 74 -4.13 -14.87 20.67
N LEU A 75 -4.79 -15.01 19.51
CA LEU A 75 -4.50 -14.19 18.32
C LEU A 75 -4.65 -12.68 18.61
N ASN A 76 -5.61 -12.30 19.46
CA ASN A 76 -5.84 -10.90 19.81
C ASN A 76 -4.67 -10.32 20.63
N GLU A 77 -4.14 -11.09 21.59
CA GLU A 77 -2.94 -10.71 22.32
C GLU A 77 -1.73 -10.59 21.40
N GLY A 78 -1.54 -11.55 20.49
CA GLY A 78 -0.46 -11.49 19.49
C GLY A 78 -0.56 -10.26 18.59
N LEU A 79 -1.77 -9.91 18.14
CA LEU A 79 -2.03 -8.68 17.38
C LEU A 79 -1.73 -7.42 18.19
N LEU A 80 -2.10 -7.38 19.47
CA LEU A 80 -1.83 -6.25 20.36
C LEU A 80 -0.32 -6.06 20.60
N LEU A 81 0.41 -7.16 20.82
CA LEU A 81 1.87 -7.13 20.97
C LEU A 81 2.54 -6.65 19.67
N LEU A 82 2.13 -7.18 18.52
CA LEU A 82 2.66 -6.75 17.23
C LEU A 82 2.35 -5.27 16.96
N PHE A 83 1.12 -4.83 17.23
CA PHE A 83 0.69 -3.45 17.06
C PHE A 83 1.47 -2.49 17.96
N SER A 84 1.68 -2.86 19.23
CA SER A 84 2.48 -2.08 20.18
C SER A 84 3.92 -1.88 19.68
N VAL A 85 4.58 -2.96 19.23
CA VAL A 85 5.95 -2.89 18.71
C VAL A 85 6.01 -2.06 17.42
N ALA A 86 5.02 -2.20 16.53
CA ALA A 86 4.92 -1.39 15.33
C ALA A 86 4.74 0.11 15.63
N LEU A 87 3.94 0.46 16.66
CA LEU A 87 3.78 1.85 17.08
C LEU A 87 5.09 2.49 17.53
N VAL A 88 5.94 1.76 18.26
CA VAL A 88 7.25 2.28 18.68
C VAL A 88 8.12 2.66 17.48
N LEU A 89 8.20 1.80 16.46
CA LEU A 89 8.93 2.11 15.22
C LEU A 89 8.32 3.30 14.46
N ILE A 90 6.99 3.41 14.43
CA ILE A 90 6.32 4.56 13.81
C ILE A 90 6.66 5.84 14.56
N THR A 91 6.61 5.85 15.89
CA THR A 91 6.93 7.03 16.70
C THR A 91 8.38 7.47 16.53
N GLU A 92 9.31 6.54 16.35
CA GLU A 92 10.71 6.87 16.07
C GLU A 92 10.88 7.53 14.70
N LEU A 93 10.22 7.00 13.66
CA LEU A 93 10.21 7.61 12.34
C LEU A 93 9.59 9.01 12.36
N LEU A 94 8.53 9.21 13.14
CA LEU A 94 7.92 10.53 13.34
C LEU A 94 8.88 11.47 14.04
N ASN A 95 9.58 11.01 15.08
CA ASN A 95 10.53 11.82 15.83
C ASN A 95 11.69 12.28 14.92
N SER A 96 12.32 11.36 14.19
CA SER A 96 13.37 11.68 13.21
C SER A 96 12.87 12.58 12.07
N ALA A 97 11.63 12.38 11.59
CA ALA A 97 11.05 13.23 10.55
C ALA A 97 10.87 14.68 11.01
N ILE A 98 10.44 14.90 12.26
CA ILE A 98 10.33 16.24 12.85
C ILE A 98 11.73 16.87 12.95
N GLU A 99 12.70 16.14 13.50
CA GLU A 99 14.09 16.59 13.63
C GLU A 99 14.73 16.94 12.28
N ALA A 100 14.37 16.26 11.19
CA ALA A 100 14.88 16.55 9.86
C ALA A 100 14.29 17.84 9.23
N THR A 101 13.22 18.40 9.79
CA THR A 101 12.52 19.58 9.25
C THR A 101 12.80 20.89 10.01
N VAL A 102 13.38 20.80 11.21
CA VAL A 102 13.70 21.93 12.08
C VAL A 102 15.18 22.27 11.95
#